data_AF-A0A401HUI6-F1
#
_entry.id   AF-A0A401HUI6-F1
#
_cell.length_a   1.000
_cell.length_b   1.000
_cell.length_c   1.000
_cell.angle_alpha   90.00
_cell.angle_beta   90.00
_cell.angle_gamma   90.00
#
_symmetry.space_group_name_H-M   'P 1'
#
loop_
_entity.id
_entity.type
_entity.pdbx_description
1 polymer ?
#
loop_
_entity_poly.entity_id
_entity_poly.type
_entity_poly.pdbx_seq_one_letter_code
_entity_poly.pdbx_strand_id
1 'polypeptide(L)'
;MAGNERQRIDRIVGNNVILTVDPNTTKEYVLFGKGIGFASRGSEWISLSDPRIEKRYRLDEEQPIKEYENLIENIDPEVILIAEQIVENVKERLGTPVQPKVYFALPNHIQFALYRLRNGMEINNPFLHETKINFPLEYEIAAQAAVMISERFSLPIPEDEIGFLALHVHSCVGTASVGQLVKLTGLVNRIVELIERNRGIPLDRDMQDYARLVMHMRAVIERLMYERRVVNPIVSELRSHYPEAFALATDVGQLIEEELRVDISEDEIGYMAIHLHRLFQPY
;
A
#
# COMPACT_ATOMS: atom_id res chain seq x y z
N MET A 1 -2.39 17.85 27.23
CA MET A 1 -1.02 18.26 26.86
C MET A 1 -0.94 18.18 25.34
N ALA A 2 -0.71 19.31 24.67
CA ALA A 2 -0.73 19.42 23.22
C ALA A 2 0.50 18.70 22.63
N GLY A 3 0.33 17.43 22.24
CA GLY A 3 1.33 16.72 21.44
C GLY A 3 1.45 17.40 20.09
N ASN A 4 2.68 17.78 19.73
CA ASN A 4 3.04 18.52 18.52
C ASN A 4 2.17 18.18 17.29
N GLU A 5 1.52 19.20 16.74
CA GLU A 5 0.72 19.12 15.52
C GLU A 5 1.56 18.86 14.25
N ARG A 6 2.81 18.41 14.33
CA ARG A 6 3.68 18.31 13.14
C ARG A 6 4.42 16.98 13.06
N GLN A 7 4.54 16.47 11.84
CA GLN A 7 5.35 15.30 11.51
C GLN A 7 6.47 15.69 10.55
N ARG A 8 7.61 15.00 10.68
CA ARG A 8 8.71 15.14 9.73
C ARG A 8 8.38 14.37 8.47
N ILE A 9 8.57 14.96 7.31
CA ILE A 9 8.40 14.28 6.02
C ILE A 9 9.65 13.45 5.80
N ASP A 10 9.50 12.13 5.76
CA ASP A 10 10.59 11.20 5.46
C ASP A 10 10.73 11.01 3.95
N ARG A 11 9.59 10.87 3.24
CA ARG A 11 9.58 10.68 1.79
C ARG A 11 8.28 11.11 1.14
N ILE A 12 8.35 11.54 -0.12
CA ILE A 12 7.17 11.78 -0.97
C ILE A 12 7.00 10.54 -1.86
N VAL A 13 5.87 9.86 -1.72
CA VAL A 13 5.58 8.60 -2.45
C VAL A 13 4.91 8.89 -3.80
N GLY A 14 4.05 9.91 -3.84
CA GLY A 14 3.39 10.35 -5.06
C GLY A 14 2.73 11.72 -4.86
N ASN A 15 2.02 12.21 -5.87
CA ASN A 15 1.38 13.54 -5.80
C ASN A 15 0.39 13.68 -4.63
N ASN A 16 -0.23 12.57 -4.23
CA ASN A 16 -1.27 12.52 -3.20
C ASN A 16 -0.86 11.70 -1.96
N VAL A 17 0.40 11.31 -1.82
CA VAL A 17 0.87 10.42 -0.74
C VAL A 17 2.25 10.80 -0.24
N ILE A 18 2.43 10.87 1.08
CA ILE A 18 3.72 11.09 1.73
C ILE A 18 3.92 10.11 2.90
N LEU A 19 5.18 9.76 3.15
CA LEU A 19 5.66 9.04 4.32
C LEU A 19 6.21 10.05 5.33
N THR A 20 5.81 9.90 6.58
CA THR A 20 6.17 10.82 7.66
C THR A 20 6.62 10.06 8.90
N VAL A 21 7.40 10.73 9.75
CA VAL A 21 7.87 10.22 11.03
C VAL A 21 7.41 11.19 12.12
N ASP A 22 6.82 10.66 13.18
CA ASP A 22 6.57 11.42 14.40
C ASP A 22 7.92 11.65 15.12
N PRO A 23 8.36 12.90 15.31
CA PRO A 23 9.66 13.19 15.90
C PRO A 23 9.80 12.76 17.36
N ASN A 24 8.68 12.60 18.09
CA ASN A 24 8.70 12.25 19.51
C ASN A 24 8.66 10.75 19.73
N THR A 25 7.88 10.04 18.92
CA THR A 25 7.66 8.60 19.07
C THR A 25 8.47 7.77 18.10
N THR A 26 9.11 8.39 17.11
CA THR A 26 9.81 7.76 15.98
C THR A 26 8.94 6.86 15.09
N LYS A 27 7.62 6.87 15.34
CA LYS A 27 6.65 6.06 14.58
C LYS A 27 6.47 6.60 13.17
N GLU A 28 6.42 5.69 12.21
CA GLU A 28 6.24 6.01 10.80
C GLU A 28 4.75 5.98 10.40
N TYR A 29 4.35 6.89 9.52
CA TYR A 29 2.99 7.02 9.00
C TYR A 29 2.98 7.24 7.49
N VAL A 30 1.89 6.82 6.85
CA VAL A 30 1.54 7.19 5.48
C VAL A 30 0.36 8.14 5.52
N LEU A 31 0.54 9.33 4.93
CA LEU A 31 -0.52 10.34 4.79
C LEU A 31 -0.97 10.44 3.34
N PHE A 32 -2.28 10.43 3.13
CA PHE A 32 -2.94 10.65 1.85
C PHE A 32 -3.61 12.00 1.83
N GLY A 33 -3.71 12.61 0.65
CA GLY A 33 -4.35 13.89 0.49
C GLY A 33 -4.23 14.49 -0.90
N LYS A 34 -5.29 15.15 -1.39
CA LYS A 34 -5.25 15.82 -2.70
C LYS A 34 -4.10 16.83 -2.78
N GLY A 35 -3.14 16.54 -3.66
CA GLY A 35 -1.94 17.36 -3.89
C GLY A 35 -0.97 17.42 -2.71
N ILE A 36 -1.14 16.57 -1.68
CA ILE A 36 -0.33 16.66 -0.45
C ILE A 36 1.15 16.43 -0.74
N GLY A 37 1.50 15.46 -1.56
CA GLY A 37 2.87 15.16 -1.93
C GLY A 37 3.46 16.20 -2.88
N PHE A 38 2.66 16.74 -3.81
CA PHE A 38 3.09 17.85 -4.64
C PHE A 38 3.43 19.09 -3.81
N ALA A 39 2.55 19.46 -2.87
CA ALA A 39 2.74 20.65 -2.05
C ALA A 39 3.81 20.49 -0.97
N SER A 40 4.15 19.25 -0.63
CA SER A 40 5.21 18.93 0.32
C SER A 40 6.61 18.96 -0.30
N ARG A 41 6.75 19.14 -1.62
CA ARG A 41 8.05 19.22 -2.30
C ARG A 41 8.87 20.40 -1.76
N GLY A 42 10.02 20.10 -1.17
CA GLY A 42 10.89 21.10 -0.53
C GLY A 42 10.50 21.48 0.90
N SER A 43 9.52 20.79 1.50
CA SER A 43 9.17 20.92 2.92
C SER A 43 9.71 19.74 3.72
N GLU A 44 10.28 20.00 4.89
CA GLU A 44 10.73 18.94 5.82
C GLU A 44 9.64 18.52 6.82
N TRP A 45 8.57 19.32 6.96
CA TRP A 45 7.55 19.16 8.00
C TRP A 45 6.15 19.38 7.44
N ILE A 46 5.17 18.64 7.96
CA ILE A 46 3.75 18.83 7.68
C ILE A 46 2.95 18.92 8.96
N SER A 47 1.92 19.77 8.98
CA SER A 47 0.97 19.86 10.10
C SER A 47 -0.05 18.73 10.04
N LEU A 48 -0.33 18.05 11.15
CA LEU A 48 -1.41 17.06 11.27
C LEU A 48 -2.80 17.68 11.15
N SER A 49 -2.91 19.00 11.35
CA SER A 49 -4.10 19.80 11.09
C SER A 49 -4.18 20.30 9.63
N ASP A 50 -3.26 19.89 8.75
CA ASP A 50 -3.29 20.27 7.35
C ASP A 50 -4.57 19.74 6.68
N PRO A 51 -5.42 20.62 6.10
CA PRO A 51 -6.71 20.23 5.57
C PRO A 51 -6.62 19.31 4.35
N ARG A 52 -5.43 19.18 3.75
CA ARG A 52 -5.19 18.24 2.65
C ARG A 52 -5.07 16.81 3.15
N ILE A 53 -4.74 16.58 4.43
CA ILE A 53 -4.63 15.23 4.97
C ILE A 53 -6.02 14.59 5.00
N GLU A 54 -6.20 13.60 4.14
CA GLU A 54 -7.43 12.84 3.97
C GLU A 54 -7.40 11.52 4.72
N LYS A 55 -6.32 10.75 4.66
CA LYS A 55 -6.17 9.49 5.41
C LYS A 55 -4.78 9.41 6.02
N ARG A 56 -4.69 8.78 7.19
CA ARG A 56 -3.42 8.53 7.88
C ARG A 56 -3.39 7.06 8.30
N TYR A 57 -2.39 6.34 7.82
CA TYR A 57 -2.10 4.97 8.23
C TYR A 57 -0.80 4.92 8.99
N ARG A 58 -0.71 4.06 9.99
CA ARG A 58 0.53 3.83 10.72
C ARG A 58 1.23 2.58 10.18
N LEU A 59 2.56 2.58 10.17
CA LEU A 59 3.37 1.49 9.64
C LEU A 59 3.65 0.39 10.67
N ASP A 60 3.85 0.75 11.94
CA ASP A 60 4.04 -0.16 13.07
C ASP A 60 2.70 -0.51 13.74
N GLU A 61 2.16 -1.71 13.49
CA GLU A 61 0.89 -2.16 14.09
C GLU A 61 1.06 -3.04 15.34
N GLU A 62 2.12 -2.84 16.13
CA GLU A 62 2.08 -3.25 17.53
C GLU A 62 1.40 -2.14 18.35
N GLN A 63 0.08 -2.04 18.23
CA GLN A 63 -0.72 -1.20 19.12
C GLN A 63 -1.40 -2.07 20.18
N PRO A 64 -1.24 -1.78 21.49
CA PRO A 64 -1.96 -2.51 22.51
C PRO A 64 -3.47 -2.28 22.36
N ILE A 65 -4.24 -3.35 22.47
CA ILE A 65 -5.71 -3.42 22.32
C ILE A 65 -6.45 -2.29 23.06
N LYS A 66 -5.90 -1.83 24.19
CA LYS A 66 -6.43 -0.74 25.03
C LYS A 66 -6.53 0.63 24.36
N GLU A 67 -5.70 0.93 23.35
CA GLU A 67 -5.84 2.19 22.60
C GLU A 67 -7.06 2.16 21.66
N TYR A 68 -7.50 0.97 21.25
CA TYR A 68 -8.66 0.80 20.38
C TYR A 68 -10.00 0.84 21.14
N GLU A 69 -10.02 0.49 22.43
CA GLU A 69 -11.23 0.52 23.27
C GLU A 69 -11.84 1.95 23.36
N ASN A 70 -11.00 3.00 23.36
CA ASN A 70 -11.46 4.39 23.38
C ASN A 70 -11.94 4.92 22.01
N LEU A 71 -11.63 4.22 20.90
CA LEU A 71 -11.99 4.63 19.54
C LEU A 71 -13.41 4.19 19.15
N ILE A 72 -14.00 3.21 19.86
CA ILE A 72 -15.33 2.67 19.55
C ILE A 72 -16.46 3.59 20.03
N GLU A 73 -16.25 4.39 21.08
CA GLU A 73 -17.33 5.17 21.72
C GLU A 73 -18.05 6.16 20.78
N ASN A 74 -17.46 6.48 19.62
CA ASN A 74 -18.02 7.41 18.63
C ASN A 74 -18.30 6.77 17.26
N ILE A 75 -18.32 5.44 17.16
CA ILE A 75 -18.66 4.73 15.92
C ILE A 75 -20.16 4.43 15.89
N ASP A 76 -20.80 4.72 14.76
CA ASP A 76 -22.19 4.37 14.49
C ASP A 76 -22.39 2.85 14.68
N PRO A 77 -23.33 2.39 15.53
CA PRO A 77 -23.60 0.97 15.72
C PRO A 77 -23.85 0.21 14.42
N GLU A 78 -24.42 0.88 13.41
CA GLU A 78 -24.63 0.30 12.09
C GLU A 78 -23.33 0.02 11.34
N VAL A 79 -22.31 0.85 11.58
CA VAL A 79 -20.97 0.64 11.03
C VAL A 79 -20.29 -0.55 11.69
N ILE A 80 -20.53 -0.77 12.98
CA ILE A 80 -20.01 -1.96 13.68
C ILE A 80 -20.65 -3.23 13.11
N LEU A 81 -21.98 -3.24 12.96
CA LEU A 81 -22.71 -4.39 12.43
C LEU A 81 -22.28 -4.75 11.00
N ILE A 82 -22.15 -3.77 10.10
CA ILE A 82 -21.72 -4.05 8.72
C ILE A 82 -20.28 -4.55 8.69
N ALA A 83 -19.40 -4.01 9.55
CA ALA A 83 -18.00 -4.44 9.61
C ALA A 83 -17.90 -5.88 10.11
N GLU A 84 -18.69 -6.29 11.10
CA GLU A 84 -18.75 -7.68 11.55
C GLU A 84 -19.19 -8.63 10.40
N GLN A 85 -20.22 -8.25 9.64
CA GLN A 85 -20.66 -9.04 8.49
C GLN A 85 -19.58 -9.16 7.41
N ILE A 86 -18.84 -8.08 7.14
CA ILE A 86 -17.71 -8.09 6.21
C ILE A 86 -16.62 -9.03 6.72
N VAL A 87 -16.28 -8.97 8.02
CA VAL A 87 -15.27 -9.84 8.62
C VAL A 87 -15.66 -11.31 8.53
N GLU A 88 -16.93 -11.65 8.74
CA GLU A 88 -17.40 -13.03 8.54
C GLU A 88 -17.27 -13.48 7.08
N ASN A 89 -17.62 -12.63 6.10
CA ASN A 89 -17.41 -12.93 4.69
C ASN A 89 -15.92 -13.16 4.37
N VAL A 90 -15.02 -12.31 4.92
CA VAL A 90 -13.56 -12.49 4.79
C VAL A 90 -13.12 -13.85 5.33
N LYS A 91 -13.58 -14.25 6.52
CA LYS A 91 -13.26 -15.56 7.11
C LYS A 91 -13.72 -16.71 6.22
N GLU A 92 -14.94 -16.65 5.72
CA GLU A 92 -15.53 -17.69 4.88
C GLU A 92 -14.77 -17.85 3.56
N ARG A 93 -14.40 -16.75 2.90
CA ARG A 93 -13.73 -16.81 1.60
C ARG A 93 -12.24 -17.11 1.68
N LEU A 94 -11.55 -16.59 2.70
CA LEU A 94 -10.08 -16.73 2.83
C LEU A 94 -9.68 -17.96 3.66
N GLY A 95 -10.63 -18.58 4.38
CA GLY A 95 -10.39 -19.80 5.17
C GLY A 95 -9.32 -19.64 6.26
N THR A 96 -9.03 -18.41 6.67
CA THR A 96 -7.92 -18.06 7.56
C THR A 96 -8.44 -17.30 8.77
N PRO A 97 -7.90 -17.54 9.99
CA PRO A 97 -8.25 -16.74 11.15
C PRO A 97 -7.94 -15.26 10.92
N VAL A 98 -8.88 -14.40 11.29
CA VAL A 98 -8.66 -12.94 11.26
C VAL A 98 -8.00 -12.47 12.54
N GLN A 99 -7.18 -11.43 12.43
CA GLN A 99 -6.54 -10.79 13.57
C GLN A 99 -7.53 -9.93 14.35
N PRO A 100 -7.50 -9.93 15.70
CA PRO A 100 -8.43 -9.15 16.52
C PRO A 100 -8.50 -7.66 16.18
N LYS A 101 -7.40 -7.08 15.68
CA LYS A 101 -7.31 -5.66 15.27
C LYS A 101 -8.35 -5.28 14.20
N VAL A 102 -8.82 -6.23 13.40
CA VAL A 102 -9.78 -5.96 12.32
C VAL A 102 -11.08 -5.35 12.85
N TYR A 103 -11.53 -5.81 14.01
CA TYR A 103 -12.78 -5.38 14.66
C TYR A 103 -12.73 -3.91 15.12
N PHE A 104 -11.57 -3.27 15.04
CA PHE A 104 -11.40 -1.85 15.32
C PHE A 104 -10.99 -1.08 14.06
N ALA A 105 -10.07 -1.62 13.26
CA ALA A 105 -9.55 -0.94 12.07
C ALA A 105 -10.62 -0.78 10.97
N LEU A 106 -11.42 -1.82 10.71
CA LEU A 106 -12.40 -1.80 9.64
C LEU A 106 -13.60 -0.88 9.94
N PRO A 107 -14.24 -0.93 11.13
CA PRO A 107 -15.30 0.03 11.47
C PRO A 107 -14.84 1.49 11.41
N ASN A 108 -13.64 1.81 11.91
CA ASN A 108 -13.10 3.16 11.83
C ASN A 108 -12.94 3.64 10.38
N HIS A 109 -12.42 2.76 9.51
CA HIS A 109 -12.29 3.04 8.10
C HIS A 109 -13.64 3.32 7.43
N ILE A 110 -14.63 2.44 7.65
CA ILE A 110 -15.98 2.58 7.08
C ILE A 110 -16.65 3.86 7.61
N GLN A 111 -16.59 4.12 8.91
CA GLN A 111 -17.16 5.33 9.52
C GLN A 111 -16.61 6.60 8.87
N PHE A 112 -15.30 6.64 8.66
CA PHE A 112 -14.64 7.78 8.05
C PHE A 112 -14.92 7.90 6.56
N ALA A 113 -14.99 6.79 5.83
CA ALA A 113 -15.41 6.76 4.42
C ALA A 113 -16.82 7.31 4.25
N LEU A 114 -17.77 6.87 5.08
CA LEU A 114 -19.14 7.36 5.08
C LEU A 114 -19.22 8.85 5.41
N TYR A 115 -18.45 9.32 6.40
CA TYR A 115 -18.36 10.75 6.71
C TYR A 115 -17.93 11.55 5.48
N ARG A 116 -16.88 11.11 4.78
CA ARG A 116 -16.39 11.79 3.58
C ARG A 116 -17.43 11.83 2.46
N LEU A 117 -18.04 10.69 2.17
CA LEU A 117 -19.04 10.58 1.10
C LEU A 117 -20.27 11.46 1.38
N ARG A 118 -20.73 11.50 2.63
CA ARG A 118 -21.84 12.38 3.06
C ARG A 118 -21.52 13.87 2.91
N ASN A 119 -20.24 14.24 3.04
CA ASN A 119 -19.77 15.62 2.91
C ASN A 119 -19.28 15.96 1.49
N GLY A 120 -19.49 15.07 0.50
CA GLY A 120 -19.05 15.29 -0.88
C GLY A 120 -17.53 15.35 -1.06
N MET A 121 -16.77 14.77 -0.13
CA MET A 121 -15.32 14.73 -0.19
C MET A 121 -14.86 13.58 -1.11
N GLU A 122 -14.31 13.91 -2.27
CA GLU A 122 -13.75 12.94 -3.22
C GLU A 122 -12.73 12.02 -2.55
N ILE A 123 -12.76 10.73 -2.85
CA ILE A 123 -11.79 9.73 -2.40
C ILE A 123 -10.90 9.37 -3.59
N ASN A 124 -9.59 9.54 -3.45
CA ASN A 124 -8.63 9.20 -4.48
C ASN A 124 -7.65 8.14 -3.97
N ASN A 125 -7.54 7.03 -4.68
CA ASN A 125 -6.61 5.94 -4.43
C ASN A 125 -5.58 5.85 -5.57
N PRO A 126 -4.37 6.40 -5.39
CA PRO A 126 -3.34 6.41 -6.43
C PRO A 126 -2.77 5.01 -6.72
N PHE A 127 -3.15 4.00 -5.95
CA PHE A 127 -2.64 2.63 -6.04
C PHE A 127 -3.72 1.61 -6.43
N LEU A 128 -4.87 2.07 -6.91
CA LEU A 128 -6.03 1.21 -7.21
C LEU A 128 -5.65 0.08 -8.17
N HIS A 129 -4.92 0.39 -9.23
CA HIS A 129 -4.56 -0.59 -10.25
C HIS A 129 -3.62 -1.68 -9.71
N GLU A 130 -2.56 -1.28 -9.01
CA GLU A 130 -1.63 -2.18 -8.36
C GLU A 130 -2.29 -3.00 -7.25
N THR A 131 -3.26 -2.42 -6.53
CA THR A 131 -4.06 -3.13 -5.52
C THR A 131 -4.86 -4.27 -6.16
N LYS A 132 -5.49 -4.03 -7.31
CA LYS A 132 -6.26 -5.06 -8.05
C LYS A 132 -5.38 -6.22 -8.53
N ILE A 133 -4.17 -5.91 -9.02
CA ILE A 133 -3.21 -6.95 -9.44
C ILE A 133 -2.68 -7.71 -8.23
N ASN A 134 -2.37 -6.99 -7.16
CA ASN A 134 -1.67 -7.59 -6.04
C ASN A 134 -2.57 -8.45 -5.16
N PHE A 135 -3.82 -8.01 -4.96
CA PHE A 135 -4.77 -8.58 -4.03
C PHE A 135 -6.12 -8.82 -4.72
N PRO A 136 -6.18 -9.64 -5.78
CA PRO A 136 -7.38 -9.79 -6.60
C PRO A 136 -8.56 -10.39 -5.83
N LEU A 137 -8.28 -11.35 -4.93
CA LEU A 137 -9.30 -12.01 -4.13
C LEU A 137 -9.85 -11.06 -3.05
N GLU A 138 -8.97 -10.29 -2.42
CA GLU A 138 -9.33 -9.28 -1.41
C GLU A 138 -10.07 -8.11 -2.03
N TYR A 139 -9.72 -7.71 -3.26
CA TYR A 139 -10.45 -6.71 -4.02
C TYR A 139 -11.88 -7.16 -4.35
N GLU A 140 -12.06 -8.42 -4.73
CA GLU A 140 -13.40 -8.97 -4.97
C GLU A 140 -14.24 -9.00 -3.68
N ILE A 141 -13.66 -9.39 -2.54
CA ILE A 141 -14.34 -9.32 -1.23
C ILE A 141 -14.68 -7.88 -0.88
N ALA A 142 -13.76 -6.95 -1.10
CA ALA A 142 -13.96 -5.52 -0.85
C ALA A 142 -15.06 -4.93 -1.75
N ALA A 143 -15.18 -5.37 -2.99
CA ALA A 143 -16.24 -4.94 -3.89
C ALA A 143 -17.62 -5.40 -3.39
N GLN A 144 -17.72 -6.63 -2.88
CA GLN A 144 -18.94 -7.12 -2.23
C GLN A 144 -19.25 -6.33 -0.95
N ALA A 145 -18.23 -6.08 -0.12
CA ALA A 145 -18.36 -5.25 1.08
C ALA A 145 -18.86 -3.83 0.74
N ALA A 146 -18.36 -3.23 -0.34
CA ALA A 146 -18.79 -1.92 -0.81
C ALA A 146 -20.27 -1.90 -1.23
N VAL A 147 -20.78 -2.97 -1.85
CA VAL A 147 -22.21 -3.13 -2.13
C VAL A 147 -23.02 -3.18 -0.83
N MET A 148 -22.60 -4.00 0.14
CA MET A 148 -23.27 -4.11 1.44
C MET A 148 -23.33 -2.75 2.18
N ILE A 149 -22.22 -2.01 2.20
CA ILE A 149 -22.15 -0.66 2.78
C ILE A 149 -23.06 0.30 2.00
N SER A 150 -23.00 0.27 0.66
CA SER A 150 -23.81 1.13 -0.19
C SER A 150 -25.30 0.94 0.06
N GLU A 151 -25.77 -0.30 0.17
CA GLU A 151 -27.17 -0.63 0.45
C GLU A 151 -27.57 -0.20 1.86
N ARG A 152 -26.72 -0.47 2.88
CA ARG A 152 -27.04 -0.15 4.27
C ARG A 152 -27.15 1.35 4.53
N PHE A 153 -26.27 2.15 3.91
CA PHE A 153 -26.18 3.59 4.17
C PHE A 153 -26.73 4.46 3.04
N SER A 154 -27.24 3.85 1.96
CA SER A 154 -27.77 4.56 0.78
C SER A 154 -26.78 5.57 0.19
N LEU A 155 -25.50 5.17 0.11
CA LEU A 155 -24.41 6.01 -0.38
C LEU A 155 -23.58 5.25 -1.41
N PRO A 156 -23.35 5.81 -2.61
CA PRO A 156 -22.51 5.17 -3.60
C PRO A 156 -21.07 5.10 -3.10
N ILE A 157 -20.48 3.90 -3.11
CA ILE A 157 -19.09 3.69 -2.74
C ILE A 157 -18.23 3.71 -4.02
N PRO A 158 -17.28 4.65 -4.16
CA PRO A 158 -16.43 4.75 -5.34
C PRO A 158 -15.39 3.63 -5.40
N GLU A 159 -14.90 3.34 -6.60
CA GLU A 159 -13.93 2.26 -6.85
C GLU A 159 -12.62 2.46 -6.06
N ASP A 160 -12.17 3.70 -5.89
CA ASP A 160 -11.03 4.07 -5.05
C ASP A 160 -11.16 3.57 -3.61
N GLU A 161 -12.38 3.62 -3.05
CA GLU A 161 -12.66 3.13 -1.70
C GLU A 161 -12.69 1.61 -1.65
N ILE A 162 -13.16 0.94 -2.71
CA ILE A 162 -13.03 -0.51 -2.86
C ILE A 162 -11.55 -0.92 -2.78
N GLY A 163 -10.66 -0.16 -3.43
CA GLY A 163 -9.22 -0.38 -3.33
C GLY A 163 -8.69 -0.25 -1.89
N PHE A 164 -9.12 0.75 -1.12
CA PHE A 164 -8.70 0.85 0.28
C PHE A 164 -9.29 -0.26 1.16
N LEU A 165 -10.55 -0.62 0.95
CA LEU A 165 -11.20 -1.75 1.62
C LEU A 165 -10.46 -3.06 1.35
N ALA A 166 -9.94 -3.27 0.13
CA ALA A 166 -9.14 -4.45 -0.21
C ALA A 166 -7.87 -4.55 0.65
N LEU A 167 -7.19 -3.44 0.91
CA LEU A 167 -6.02 -3.40 1.80
C LEU A 167 -6.41 -3.73 3.25
N HIS A 168 -7.56 -3.24 3.71
CA HIS A 168 -8.09 -3.62 5.02
C HIS A 168 -8.38 -5.12 5.07
N VAL A 169 -9.07 -5.69 4.06
CA VAL A 169 -9.34 -7.13 3.95
C VAL A 169 -8.04 -7.95 4.02
N HIS A 170 -7.00 -7.56 3.27
CA HIS A 170 -5.71 -8.25 3.31
C HIS A 170 -5.06 -8.18 4.70
N SER A 171 -5.08 -7.01 5.34
CA SER A 171 -4.55 -6.83 6.70
C SER A 171 -5.31 -7.61 7.79
N CYS A 172 -6.53 -8.08 7.49
CA CYS A 172 -7.31 -8.90 8.43
C CYS A 172 -6.67 -10.26 8.65
N VAL A 173 -6.09 -10.85 7.60
CA VAL A 173 -5.54 -12.22 7.62
C VAL A 173 -4.01 -12.24 7.60
N GLY A 174 -3.39 -11.18 7.07
CA GLY A 174 -1.93 -11.06 6.97
C GLY A 174 -1.30 -10.31 8.13
N THR A 175 -0.03 -10.60 8.44
CA THR A 175 0.72 -9.91 9.51
C THR A 175 1.04 -8.45 9.18
N ALA A 176 0.95 -8.05 7.91
CA ALA A 176 1.18 -6.69 7.46
C ALA A 176 0.05 -5.73 7.87
N SER A 177 0.43 -4.52 8.29
CA SER A 177 -0.47 -3.39 8.50
C SER A 177 -0.96 -2.80 7.18
N VAL A 178 -2.07 -2.06 7.20
CA VAL A 178 -2.51 -1.31 6.01
C VAL A 178 -1.43 -0.30 5.59
N GLY A 179 -0.76 0.36 6.55
CA GLY A 179 0.35 1.25 6.27
C GLY A 179 1.52 0.56 5.55
N GLN A 180 1.87 -0.65 5.96
CA GLN A 180 2.90 -1.47 5.29
C GLN A 180 2.51 -1.85 3.86
N LEU A 181 1.25 -2.27 3.65
CA LEU A 181 0.75 -2.62 2.31
C LEU A 181 0.73 -1.41 1.37
N VAL A 182 0.36 -0.25 1.90
CA VAL A 182 0.44 1.01 1.15
C VAL A 182 1.88 1.36 0.79
N LYS A 183 2.82 1.28 1.75
CA LYS A 183 4.25 1.56 1.51
C LYS A 183 4.81 0.61 0.44
N LEU A 184 4.48 -0.68 0.53
CA LEU A 184 4.83 -1.68 -0.48
C LEU A 184 4.29 -1.29 -1.86
N THR A 185 3.01 -0.95 -1.95
CA THR A 185 2.36 -0.69 -3.24
C THR A 185 2.88 0.61 -3.85
N GLY A 186 3.16 1.62 -3.02
CA GLY A 186 3.83 2.85 -3.43
C GLY A 186 5.27 2.64 -3.92
N LEU A 187 6.03 1.73 -3.29
CA LEU A 187 7.36 1.36 -3.77
C LEU A 187 7.29 0.66 -5.14
N VAL A 188 6.35 -0.27 -5.34
CA VAL A 188 6.15 -0.92 -6.64
C VAL A 188 5.83 0.12 -7.73
N ASN A 189 4.95 1.09 -7.45
CA ASN A 189 4.62 2.14 -8.40
C ASN A 189 5.85 2.98 -8.79
N ARG A 190 6.71 3.34 -7.83
CA ARG A 190 7.96 4.07 -8.10
C ARG A 190 8.99 3.25 -8.88
N ILE A 191 9.03 1.94 -8.67
CA ILE A 191 9.86 1.03 -9.48
C ILE A 191 9.39 1.06 -10.93
N VAL A 192 8.07 0.99 -11.16
CA VAL A 192 7.49 1.12 -12.51
C VAL A 192 7.88 2.46 -13.13
N GLU A 193 7.73 3.58 -12.41
CA GLU A 193 8.12 4.91 -12.91
C GLU A 193 9.62 5.02 -13.24
N LEU A 194 10.48 4.34 -12.47
CA LEU A 194 11.92 4.25 -12.75
C LEU A 194 12.16 3.49 -14.07
N ILE A 195 11.49 2.35 -14.25
CA ILE A 195 11.60 1.52 -15.45
C ILE A 195 11.14 2.28 -16.70
N GLU A 196 9.97 2.93 -16.63
CA GLU A 196 9.42 3.74 -17.73
C GLU A 196 10.37 4.88 -18.12
N ARG A 197 10.95 5.59 -17.14
CA ARG A 197 11.92 6.67 -17.39
C ARG A 197 13.21 6.16 -18.00
N ASN A 198 13.75 5.05 -17.50
CA ASN A 198 14.98 4.45 -18.00
C ASN A 198 14.83 4.01 -19.47
N ARG A 199 13.67 3.44 -19.83
CA ARG A 199 13.40 2.95 -21.19
C ARG A 199 12.79 3.99 -22.13
N GLY A 200 12.26 5.08 -21.59
CA GLY A 200 11.59 6.13 -22.38
C GLY A 200 10.25 5.69 -22.99
N ILE A 201 9.65 4.60 -22.49
CA ILE A 201 8.41 4.02 -23.00
C ILE A 201 7.46 3.80 -21.82
N PRO A 202 6.20 4.30 -21.87
CA PRO A 202 5.20 4.00 -20.85
C PRO A 202 4.79 2.52 -20.93
N LEU A 203 4.60 1.89 -19.78
CA LEU A 203 4.09 0.53 -19.69
C LEU A 203 2.57 0.57 -19.72
N ASP A 204 1.97 -0.22 -20.60
CA ASP A 204 0.52 -0.38 -20.65
C ASP A 204 0.06 -1.19 -19.44
N ARG A 205 -0.73 -0.54 -18.57
CA ARG A 205 -1.23 -1.10 -17.32
C ARG A 205 -2.18 -2.28 -17.55
N ASP A 206 -2.88 -2.31 -18.68
CA ASP A 206 -3.83 -3.37 -19.02
C ASP A 206 -3.14 -4.62 -19.60
N MET A 207 -1.83 -4.54 -19.90
CA MET A 207 -1.08 -5.68 -20.43
C MET A 207 -0.63 -6.67 -19.36
N GLN A 208 -0.60 -7.94 -19.76
CA GLN A 208 -0.17 -9.04 -18.90
C GLN A 208 1.26 -8.87 -18.39
N ASP A 209 2.13 -8.23 -19.17
CA ASP A 209 3.51 -7.96 -18.79
C ASP A 209 3.63 -6.99 -17.62
N TYR A 210 2.79 -5.96 -17.57
CA TYR A 210 2.71 -5.04 -16.44
C TYR A 210 2.25 -5.78 -15.18
N ALA A 211 1.20 -6.57 -15.27
CA ALA A 211 0.70 -7.36 -14.13
C ALA A 211 1.79 -8.31 -13.58
N ARG A 212 2.53 -8.98 -14.47
CA ARG A 212 3.68 -9.82 -14.08
C ARG A 212 4.76 -9.02 -13.38
N LEU A 213 5.14 -7.86 -13.92
CA LEU A 213 6.14 -6.98 -13.31
C LEU A 213 5.74 -6.62 -11.88
N VAL A 214 4.52 -6.10 -11.69
CA VAL A 214 3.99 -5.70 -10.38
C VAL A 214 4.04 -6.87 -9.38
N MET A 215 3.60 -8.06 -9.79
CA MET A 215 3.66 -9.25 -8.94
C MET A 215 5.09 -9.65 -8.55
N HIS A 216 6.04 -9.63 -9.49
CA HIS A 216 7.43 -9.99 -9.20
C HIS A 216 8.12 -8.97 -8.30
N MET A 217 7.88 -7.67 -8.52
CA MET A 217 8.42 -6.62 -7.67
C MET A 217 7.84 -6.68 -6.25
N ARG A 218 6.53 -6.92 -6.11
CA ARG A 218 5.93 -7.20 -4.79
C ARG A 218 6.64 -8.36 -4.11
N ALA A 219 6.82 -9.48 -4.80
CA ALA A 219 7.44 -10.67 -4.22
C ALA A 219 8.89 -10.41 -3.75
N VAL A 220 9.66 -9.59 -4.47
CA VAL A 220 11.01 -9.16 -4.03
C VAL A 220 10.92 -8.34 -2.75
N ILE A 221 10.05 -7.32 -2.73
CA ILE A 221 9.88 -6.43 -1.58
C ILE A 221 9.44 -7.21 -0.34
N GLU A 222 8.46 -8.11 -0.46
CA GLU A 222 8.01 -8.96 0.64
C GLU A 222 9.15 -9.84 1.17
N ARG A 223 9.93 -10.46 0.29
CA ARG A 223 11.07 -11.28 0.73
C ARG A 223 12.07 -10.46 1.53
N LEU A 224 12.42 -9.28 1.06
CA LEU A 224 13.35 -8.38 1.73
C LEU A 224 12.81 -7.91 3.09
N MET A 225 11.52 -7.56 3.17
CA MET A 225 10.87 -7.17 4.43
C MET A 225 10.83 -8.29 5.46
N TYR A 226 10.74 -9.54 5.03
CA TYR A 226 10.72 -10.72 5.91
C TYR A 226 12.08 -11.44 6.00
N GLU A 227 13.17 -10.78 5.59
CA GLU A 227 14.54 -11.30 5.61
C GLU A 227 14.72 -12.68 4.94
N ARG A 228 13.88 -12.98 3.94
CA ARG A 228 13.96 -14.23 3.18
C ARG A 228 14.99 -14.06 2.07
N ARG A 229 16.01 -14.93 2.05
CA ARG A 229 17.05 -14.92 1.02
C ARG A 229 16.67 -15.79 -0.17
N VAL A 230 16.97 -15.30 -1.37
CA VAL A 230 16.99 -16.10 -2.60
C VAL A 230 18.43 -16.48 -2.91
N VAL A 231 18.60 -17.71 -3.44
CA VAL A 231 19.84 -18.13 -4.08
C VAL A 231 19.62 -18.13 -5.58
N ASN A 232 20.44 -17.41 -6.33
CA ASN A 232 20.35 -17.35 -7.79
C ASN A 232 21.64 -17.89 -8.42
N PRO A 233 21.62 -19.15 -8.92
CA PRO A 233 22.84 -19.81 -9.38
C PRO A 233 23.39 -19.27 -10.71
N ILE A 234 22.69 -18.36 -11.41
CA ILE A 234 23.05 -17.89 -12.75
C ILE A 234 23.30 -16.37 -12.83
N VAL A 235 23.53 -15.71 -11.69
CA VAL A 235 23.72 -14.25 -11.61
C VAL A 235 24.87 -13.78 -12.50
N SER A 236 25.99 -14.52 -12.51
CA SER A 236 27.16 -14.20 -13.34
C SER A 236 26.85 -14.24 -14.83
N GLU A 237 26.07 -15.22 -15.26
CA GLU A 237 25.65 -15.42 -16.63
C GLU A 237 24.68 -14.32 -17.06
N LEU A 238 23.74 -13.94 -16.18
CA LEU A 238 22.80 -12.85 -16.41
C LEU A 238 23.53 -11.52 -16.60
N ARG A 239 24.51 -11.22 -15.74
CA ARG A 239 25.34 -10.02 -15.86
C ARG A 239 26.07 -9.96 -17.21
N SER A 240 26.57 -11.10 -17.67
CA SER A 240 27.33 -11.17 -18.94
C SER A 240 26.44 -11.16 -20.18
N HIS A 241 25.32 -11.86 -20.18
CA HIS A 241 24.48 -12.05 -21.37
C HIS A 241 23.36 -11.01 -21.50
N TYR A 242 22.91 -10.43 -20.38
CA TYR A 242 21.83 -9.45 -20.34
C TYR A 242 22.24 -8.19 -19.56
N PRO A 243 23.34 -7.51 -19.94
CA PRO A 243 23.92 -6.41 -19.17
C PRO A 243 22.95 -5.23 -19.00
N GLU A 244 22.11 -4.93 -19.99
CA GLU A 244 21.10 -3.87 -19.87
C GLU A 244 20.02 -4.18 -18.83
N ALA A 245 19.53 -5.42 -18.80
CA ALA A 245 18.53 -5.84 -17.82
C ALA A 245 19.12 -5.90 -16.42
N PHE A 246 20.38 -6.33 -16.31
CA PHE A 246 21.11 -6.35 -15.04
C PHE A 246 21.40 -4.94 -14.50
N ALA A 247 21.76 -3.99 -15.36
CA ALA A 247 21.94 -2.59 -14.99
C ALA A 247 20.63 -1.97 -14.47
N LEU A 248 19.53 -2.16 -15.21
CA LEU A 248 18.21 -1.69 -14.75
C LEU A 248 17.78 -2.37 -13.44
N ALA A 249 18.05 -3.66 -13.28
CA ALA A 249 17.78 -4.37 -12.03
C ALA A 249 18.60 -3.82 -10.86
N THR A 250 19.82 -3.36 -11.12
CA THR A 250 20.68 -2.73 -10.11
C THR A 250 20.11 -1.36 -9.71
N ASP A 251 19.67 -0.55 -10.66
CA ASP A 251 18.99 0.73 -10.38
C ASP A 251 17.72 0.53 -9.55
N VAL A 252 16.91 -0.48 -9.89
CA VAL A 252 15.72 -0.87 -9.12
C VAL A 252 16.13 -1.36 -7.72
N GLY A 253 17.19 -2.16 -7.61
CA GLY A 253 17.72 -2.64 -6.35
C GLY A 253 18.10 -1.49 -5.43
N GLN A 254 18.86 -0.52 -5.93
CA GLN A 254 19.25 0.68 -5.18
C GLN A 254 18.03 1.45 -4.66
N LEU A 255 17.00 1.63 -5.49
CA LEU A 255 15.75 2.27 -5.06
C LEU A 255 15.08 1.52 -3.90
N ILE A 256 15.09 0.19 -3.93
CA ILE A 256 14.53 -0.66 -2.86
C ILE A 256 15.39 -0.58 -1.59
N GLU A 257 16.71 -0.68 -1.71
CA GLU A 257 17.64 -0.54 -0.58
C GLU A 257 17.46 0.79 0.14
N GLU A 258 17.36 1.89 -0.61
CA GLU A 258 17.12 3.22 -0.06
C GLU A 258 15.76 3.35 0.62
N GLU A 259 14.71 2.68 0.12
CA GLU A 259 13.35 2.71 0.69
C GLU A 259 13.21 1.88 1.96
N LEU A 260 13.75 0.66 1.93
CA LEU A 260 13.56 -0.32 3.00
C LEU A 260 14.70 -0.29 4.02
N ARG A 261 15.82 0.38 3.71
CA ARG A 261 17.05 0.38 4.51
C ARG A 261 17.57 -1.02 4.78
N VAL A 262 17.55 -1.85 3.72
CA VAL A 262 18.05 -3.22 3.71
C VAL A 262 19.14 -3.33 2.66
N ASP A 263 20.03 -4.30 2.82
CA ASP A 263 21.00 -4.65 1.78
C ASP A 263 20.35 -5.61 0.77
N ILE A 264 20.52 -5.36 -0.52
CA ILE A 264 20.07 -6.25 -1.59
C ILE A 264 21.22 -7.13 -2.05
N SER A 265 21.00 -8.45 -2.12
CA SER A 265 22.01 -9.37 -2.65
C SER A 265 22.06 -9.30 -4.17
N GLU A 266 23.21 -9.68 -4.75
CA GLU A 266 23.30 -9.84 -6.21
C GLU A 266 22.30 -10.89 -6.74
N ASP A 267 21.90 -11.84 -5.90
CA ASP A 267 20.92 -12.87 -6.25
C ASP A 267 19.52 -12.30 -6.48
N GLU A 268 19.12 -11.31 -5.66
CA GLU A 268 17.88 -10.55 -5.86
C GLU A 268 17.98 -9.63 -7.08
N ILE A 269 19.14 -9.00 -7.31
CA ILE A 269 19.40 -8.26 -8.56
C ILE A 269 19.25 -9.17 -9.78
N GLY A 270 19.84 -10.36 -9.75
CA GLY A 270 19.71 -11.36 -10.81
C GLY A 270 18.25 -11.82 -11.00
N TYR A 271 17.50 -12.00 -9.92
CA TYR A 271 16.08 -12.36 -9.99
C TYR A 271 15.28 -11.26 -10.70
N MET A 272 15.47 -10.00 -10.31
CA MET A 272 14.84 -8.86 -10.97
C MET A 272 15.26 -8.75 -12.44
N ALA A 273 16.54 -8.97 -12.76
CA ALA A 273 17.07 -8.92 -14.12
C ALA A 273 16.37 -9.92 -15.06
N ILE A 274 16.03 -11.13 -14.59
CA ILE A 274 15.26 -12.11 -15.37
C ILE A 274 13.88 -11.54 -15.75
N HIS A 275 13.17 -10.98 -14.78
CA HIS A 275 11.82 -10.46 -14.97
C HIS A 275 11.81 -9.20 -15.84
N LEU A 276 12.80 -8.32 -15.64
CA LEU A 276 12.99 -7.12 -16.45
C LEU A 276 13.42 -7.45 -17.89
N HIS A 277 14.29 -8.44 -18.09
CA HIS A 277 14.64 -8.87 -19.44
C HIS A 277 13.41 -9.36 -20.19
N ARG A 278 12.59 -10.20 -19.54
CA ARG A 278 11.37 -10.77 -20.14
C ARG A 278 10.33 -9.71 -20.48
N LEU A 279 10.21 -8.66 -19.68
CA LEU A 279 9.28 -7.54 -19.91
C LEU A 279 9.47 -6.86 -21.28
N PHE A 280 10.70 -6.88 -21.82
CA PHE A 280 11.04 -6.17 -23.05
C PHE A 280 11.29 -7.08 -24.26
N GLN A 281 11.05 -8.39 -24.14
CA GLN A 281 11.15 -9.29 -25.29
C GLN A 281 9.81 -9.31 -26.05
N PRO A 282 9.80 -9.02 -27.36
CA PRO A 282 8.62 -9.28 -28.18
C PRO A 282 8.36 -10.79 -28.24
N TYR A 283 7.08 -11.17 -28.16
CA TYR A 283 6.62 -12.56 -28.34
C TYR A 283 6.91 -13.10 -29.74
#